data_AF-A0A8B3GPR4-F1
#
_entry.id   AF-A0A8B3GPR4-F1
#
_cell.length_a   1.000
_cell.length_b   1.000
_cell.length_c   1.000
_cell.angle_alpha   90.00
_cell.angle_beta   90.00
_cell.angle_gamma   90.00
#
_symmetry.space_group_name_H-M   'P 1'
#
loop_
_entity.id
_entity.type
_entity.pdbx_description
1 polymer ?
#
loop_
_entity_poly.entity_id
_entity_poly.type
_entity_poly.pdbx_seq_one_letter_code
_entity_poly.pdbx_strand_id
1 'polypeptide(L)'
;MTKRTRRPLGLIDIVIGCLLLAGFGVLCYPFASDAYVSYQNQQVIDRYRQQEARKNQMVLRREYNDYQQKNKQLAASQQVPGVASFNHAVNDQGTAKTAAKRNQQTLTRQTVAQLTIPKIGLSLPVFDHTSDWLLQFGACLLDGTSYPTGGKNTHAVISAHRGVPNAELFTRVPALKKGDKFFISIGNHKLAYQVFKRQLLSQVIPGS
;
A
#
# COMPACT_ATOMS: atom_id res chain seq x y z
N MET A 1 -15.91 -59.63 -14.46
CA MET A 1 -16.25 -58.20 -14.32
C MET A 1 -16.89 -57.97 -12.95
N THR A 2 -16.16 -57.45 -11.97
CA THR A 2 -16.67 -57.22 -10.60
C THR A 2 -17.34 -55.84 -10.52
N LYS A 3 -18.65 -55.83 -10.27
CA LYS A 3 -19.47 -54.63 -10.15
C LYS A 3 -19.15 -53.95 -8.82
N ARG A 4 -18.41 -52.84 -8.85
CA ARG A 4 -18.06 -52.04 -7.66
C ARG A 4 -19.33 -51.33 -7.17
N THR A 5 -20.04 -51.93 -6.20
CA THR A 5 -21.24 -51.33 -5.59
C THR A 5 -20.83 -50.09 -4.78
N ARG A 6 -21.31 -48.92 -5.21
CA ARG A 6 -21.10 -47.66 -4.47
C ARG A 6 -21.90 -47.73 -3.17
N ARG A 7 -21.20 -47.55 -2.04
CA ARG A 7 -21.83 -47.42 -0.72
C ARG A 7 -22.57 -46.07 -0.71
N PRO A 8 -23.81 -45.98 -0.19
CA PRO A 8 -24.49 -44.70 -0.05
C PRO A 8 -23.68 -43.82 0.93
N LEU A 9 -23.63 -42.51 0.68
CA LEU A 9 -22.92 -41.60 1.59
C LEU A 9 -23.55 -41.68 2.98
N GLY A 10 -22.75 -42.03 3.98
CA GLY A 10 -23.16 -42.02 5.37
C GLY A 10 -23.12 -40.60 5.95
N LEU A 11 -23.81 -40.39 7.07
CA LEU A 11 -23.77 -39.12 7.81
C LEU A 11 -22.34 -38.66 8.11
N ILE A 12 -21.46 -39.61 8.44
CA ILE A 12 -20.04 -39.35 8.72
C ILE A 12 -19.31 -38.81 7.48
N ASP A 13 -19.56 -39.37 6.29
CA ASP A 13 -18.96 -38.90 5.04
C ASP A 13 -19.40 -37.47 4.72
N ILE A 14 -20.65 -37.12 5.02
CA ILE A 14 -21.19 -35.76 4.88
C ILE A 14 -20.50 -34.81 5.86
N VAL A 15 -20.37 -35.19 7.14
CA VAL A 15 -19.70 -34.37 8.16
C VAL A 15 -18.23 -34.13 7.80
N ILE A 16 -17.51 -35.17 7.37
CA ILE A 16 -16.12 -35.06 6.91
C ILE A 16 -16.04 -34.16 5.68
N GLY A 17 -16.95 -34.31 4.72
CA GLY A 17 -17.05 -33.43 3.55
C GLY A 17 -17.23 -31.96 3.92
N CYS A 18 -18.14 -31.66 4.86
CA CYS A 18 -18.36 -30.31 5.35
C CYS A 18 -17.13 -29.73 6.07
N LEU A 19 -16.44 -30.52 6.90
CA LEU A 19 -15.21 -30.08 7.58
C LEU A 19 -14.08 -29.80 6.59
N LEU A 20 -13.90 -30.64 5.57
CA LEU A 20 -12.91 -30.41 4.52
C LEU A 20 -13.21 -29.14 3.72
N LEU A 21 -14.49 -28.89 3.40
CA LEU A 21 -14.92 -27.67 2.72
C LEU A 21 -14.71 -26.42 3.58
N ALA A 22 -15.03 -26.49 4.88
CA ALA A 22 -14.80 -25.41 5.81
C ALA A 22 -13.29 -25.10 5.95
N GLY A 23 -12.46 -26.14 6.12
CA GLY A 23 -11.00 -26.00 6.17
C GLY A 23 -10.42 -25.39 4.90
N PHE A 24 -10.88 -25.85 3.72
CA PHE A 24 -10.49 -25.26 2.44
C PHE A 24 -10.92 -23.78 2.32
N GLY A 25 -12.11 -23.44 2.81
CA GLY A 25 -12.59 -22.05 2.86
C GLY A 25 -11.66 -21.14 3.68
N VAL A 26 -11.22 -21.60 4.87
CA VAL A 26 -10.28 -20.86 5.71
C VAL A 26 -8.93 -20.67 5.03
N LEU A 27 -8.42 -21.69 4.32
CA LEU A 27 -7.16 -21.59 3.56
C LEU A 27 -7.25 -20.60 2.38
N CYS A 28 -8.40 -20.56 1.71
CA CYS A 28 -8.64 -19.66 0.58
C CYS A 28 -8.94 -18.21 1.00
N TYR A 29 -9.40 -17.98 2.23
CA TYR A 29 -9.77 -16.65 2.74
C TYR A 29 -8.71 -15.55 2.50
N PRO A 30 -7.42 -15.71 2.89
CA PRO A 30 -6.43 -14.65 2.71
C PRO A 30 -6.25 -14.25 1.24
N PHE A 31 -6.31 -15.20 0.31
CA PHE A 31 -6.20 -14.92 -1.13
C PHE A 31 -7.41 -14.16 -1.67
N ALA A 32 -8.61 -14.56 -1.28
CA ALA A 32 -9.84 -13.88 -1.68
C ALA A 32 -9.92 -12.46 -1.10
N SER A 33 -9.53 -12.30 0.17
CA SER A 33 -9.49 -11.01 0.87
C SER A 33 -8.49 -10.06 0.20
N ASP A 34 -7.26 -10.53 -0.07
CA ASP A 34 -6.25 -9.73 -0.74
C ASP A 34 -6.65 -9.35 -2.17
N ALA A 35 -7.20 -10.28 -2.94
CA ALA A 35 -7.71 -10.00 -4.28
C ALA A 35 -8.80 -8.91 -4.25
N TYR A 36 -9.71 -8.96 -3.26
CA TYR A 36 -10.74 -7.96 -3.09
C TYR A 36 -10.19 -6.59 -2.71
N VAL A 37 -9.23 -6.51 -1.78
CA VAL A 37 -8.60 -5.24 -1.40
C VAL A 37 -7.74 -4.65 -2.52
N SER A 38 -6.98 -5.48 -3.23
CA SER A 38 -6.23 -5.09 -4.43
C SER A 38 -7.17 -4.50 -5.48
N TYR A 39 -8.32 -5.13 -5.74
CA TYR A 39 -9.35 -4.60 -6.64
C TYR A 39 -9.86 -3.23 -6.18
N GLN A 40 -10.14 -3.06 -4.88
CA GLN A 40 -10.56 -1.77 -4.34
C GLN A 40 -9.49 -0.67 -4.45
N ASN A 41 -8.22 -1.01 -4.31
CA ASN A 41 -7.09 -0.09 -4.47
C ASN A 41 -6.88 0.27 -5.94
N GLN A 42 -7.07 -0.68 -6.85
CA GLN A 42 -7.03 -0.41 -8.28
C GLN A 42 -8.12 0.58 -8.69
N GLN A 43 -9.32 0.52 -8.11
CA GLN A 43 -10.35 1.55 -8.35
C GLN A 43 -9.92 2.96 -7.90
N VAL A 44 -9.23 3.09 -6.76
CA VAL A 44 -8.68 4.39 -6.32
C VAL A 44 -7.69 4.92 -7.35
N ILE A 45 -6.77 4.06 -7.78
CA ILE A 45 -5.74 4.38 -8.78
C ILE A 45 -6.37 4.78 -10.11
N ASP A 46 -7.37 4.04 -10.59
CA ASP A 46 -8.02 4.32 -11.87
C ASP A 46 -8.80 5.63 -11.83
N ARG A 47 -9.50 5.92 -10.73
CA ARG A 47 -10.18 7.22 -10.53
C ARG A 47 -9.17 8.36 -10.46
N TYR A 48 -8.06 8.19 -9.75
CA TYR A 48 -6.98 9.16 -9.68
C TYR A 48 -6.42 9.42 -11.10
N ARG A 49 -6.07 8.38 -11.84
CA ARG A 49 -5.59 8.49 -13.23
C ARG A 49 -6.60 9.17 -14.16
N GLN A 50 -7.90 8.88 -14.00
CA GLN A 50 -8.95 9.54 -14.78
C GLN A 50 -9.07 11.03 -14.44
N GLN A 51 -8.90 11.42 -13.16
CA GLN A 51 -8.86 12.83 -12.77
C GLN A 51 -7.65 13.54 -13.36
N GLU A 52 -6.47 12.92 -13.29
CA GLU A 52 -5.24 13.45 -13.88
C GLU A 52 -5.33 13.56 -15.41
N ALA A 53 -5.93 12.58 -16.08
CA ALA A 53 -6.09 12.57 -17.54
C ALA A 53 -7.05 13.65 -18.04
N ARG A 54 -7.97 14.15 -17.20
CA ARG A 54 -8.88 15.26 -17.52
C ARG A 54 -8.22 16.63 -17.34
N LYS A 55 -7.11 16.72 -16.60
CA LYS A 55 -6.34 17.97 -16.44
C LYS A 55 -5.56 18.26 -17.72
N ASN A 56 -5.48 19.53 -18.09
CA ASN A 56 -4.61 19.94 -19.18
C ASN A 56 -3.13 19.86 -18.75
N GLN A 57 -2.22 19.82 -19.73
CA GLN A 57 -0.78 19.69 -19.47
C GLN A 57 -0.20 20.84 -18.63
N MET A 58 -0.75 22.06 -18.73
CA MET A 58 -0.29 23.21 -17.94
C MET A 58 -0.60 23.04 -16.45
N VAL A 59 -1.78 22.52 -16.11
CA VAL A 59 -2.18 22.24 -14.72
C VAL A 59 -1.29 21.13 -14.14
N LEU A 60 -1.12 20.02 -14.87
CA LEU A 60 -0.25 18.92 -14.43
C LEU A 60 1.19 19.38 -14.20
N ARG A 61 1.73 20.18 -15.14
CA ARG A 61 3.07 20.76 -15.01
C ARG A 61 3.18 21.70 -13.81
N ARG A 62 2.15 22.52 -13.57
CA ARG A 62 2.11 23.44 -12.42
C ARG A 62 2.09 22.69 -11.10
N GLU A 63 1.27 21.65 -10.97
CA GLU A 63 1.21 20.80 -9.77
C GLU A 63 2.54 20.08 -9.53
N TYR A 64 3.15 19.49 -10.57
CA TYR A 64 4.45 18.86 -10.45
C TYR A 64 5.56 19.85 -10.03
N ASN A 65 5.53 21.07 -10.59
CA ASN A 65 6.46 22.13 -10.20
C ASN A 65 6.25 22.60 -8.76
N ASP A 66 5.00 22.67 -8.28
CA ASP A 66 4.69 22.99 -6.88
C ASP A 66 5.31 21.97 -5.92
N TYR A 67 5.20 20.68 -6.23
CA TYR A 67 5.89 19.63 -5.48
C TYR A 67 7.42 19.79 -5.49
N GLN A 68 8.02 20.18 -6.61
CA GLN A 68 9.45 20.45 -6.67
C GLN A 68 9.86 21.69 -5.87
N GLN A 69 9.03 22.73 -5.82
CA GLN A 69 9.28 23.92 -5.01
C GLN A 69 9.19 23.60 -3.52
N LYS A 70 8.16 22.84 -3.10
CA LYS A 70 8.04 22.30 -1.74
C LYS A 70 9.27 21.47 -1.35
N ASN A 71 9.76 20.62 -2.26
CA ASN A 71 10.99 19.85 -2.01
C ASN A 71 12.21 20.73 -1.77
N LYS A 72 12.36 21.84 -2.50
CA LYS A 72 13.45 22.81 -2.26
C LYS A 72 13.33 23.50 -0.90
N GLN A 73 12.10 23.83 -0.49
CA GLN A 73 11.83 24.41 0.82
C GLN A 73 12.15 23.42 1.95
N LEU A 74 11.73 22.17 1.81
CA LEU A 74 12.03 21.09 2.76
C LEU A 74 13.53 20.78 2.84
N ALA A 75 14.26 20.83 1.72
CA ALA A 75 15.72 20.66 1.72
C ALA A 75 16.45 21.83 2.40
N ALA A 76 15.86 23.03 2.38
CA ALA A 76 16.40 24.21 3.05
C ALA A 76 15.99 24.29 4.54
N SER A 77 14.90 23.62 4.93
CA SER A 77 14.48 23.57 6.33
C SER A 77 15.30 22.52 7.10
N GLN A 78 15.64 22.80 8.35
CA GLN A 78 16.26 21.82 9.27
C GLN A 78 15.21 20.91 9.92
N GLN A 79 14.04 20.79 9.30
CA GLN A 79 12.90 20.12 9.91
C GLN A 79 13.15 18.61 9.92
N VAL A 80 13.10 18.02 11.11
CA VAL A 80 13.25 16.57 11.26
C VAL A 80 12.04 15.90 10.58
N PRO A 81 12.24 14.91 9.69
CA PRO A 81 11.14 14.15 9.09
C PRO A 81 10.15 13.64 10.14
N GLY A 82 8.86 13.60 9.80
CA GLY A 82 7.70 13.37 10.67
C GLY A 82 7.60 11.97 11.31
N VAL A 83 8.69 11.45 11.87
CA VAL A 83 8.74 10.21 12.64
C VAL A 83 7.74 10.24 13.80
N ALA A 84 7.50 11.41 14.40
CA ALA A 84 6.48 11.58 15.43
C ALA A 84 5.06 11.36 14.89
N SER A 85 4.70 11.94 13.74
CA SER A 85 3.40 11.73 13.08
C SER A 85 3.21 10.26 12.69
N PHE A 86 4.27 9.62 12.17
CA PHE A 86 4.23 8.19 11.88
C PHE A 86 4.04 7.37 13.15
N ASN A 87 4.85 7.57 14.19
CA ASN A 87 4.76 6.85 15.45
C ASN A 87 3.39 7.01 16.10
N HIS A 88 2.80 8.21 16.09
CA HIS A 88 1.43 8.42 16.53
C HIS A 88 0.46 7.55 15.72
N ALA A 89 0.63 7.53 14.39
CA ALA A 89 -0.27 6.80 13.51
C ALA A 89 -0.15 5.27 13.57
N VAL A 90 0.97 4.74 14.07
CA VAL A 90 1.14 3.30 14.34
C VAL A 90 0.94 2.91 15.80
N ASN A 91 1.12 3.81 16.78
CA ASN A 91 1.02 3.45 18.20
C ASN A 91 -0.42 3.40 18.73
N ASP A 92 -1.38 4.07 18.07
CA ASP A 92 -2.82 3.97 18.39
C ASP A 92 -3.44 2.60 18.01
N GLN A 93 -2.62 1.65 17.54
CA GLN A 93 -2.94 0.25 17.25
C GLN A 93 -3.50 -0.56 18.43
N GLY A 94 -3.46 -0.04 19.66
CA GLY A 94 -4.22 -0.62 20.79
C GLY A 94 -5.73 -0.65 20.56
N THR A 95 -6.22 0.12 19.60
CA THR A 95 -7.56 -0.04 19.03
C THR A 95 -7.44 -0.18 17.53
N ALA A 96 -7.34 -1.41 17.03
CA ALA A 96 -7.91 -1.70 15.72
C ALA A 96 -9.39 -1.31 15.79
N LYS A 97 -9.71 -0.03 15.55
CA LYS A 97 -11.09 0.44 15.42
C LYS A 97 -11.62 -0.29 14.20
N THR A 98 -12.32 -1.38 14.44
CA THR A 98 -12.96 -2.33 13.52
C THR A 98 -14.03 -1.66 12.63
N ALA A 99 -13.97 -0.35 12.43
CA ALA A 99 -14.98 0.48 11.78
C ALA A 99 -14.38 1.63 10.96
N ALA A 100 -13.10 1.57 10.55
CA ALA A 100 -12.59 2.52 9.56
C ALA A 100 -13.35 2.31 8.23
N LYS A 101 -14.38 3.13 8.01
CA LYS A 101 -15.20 3.04 6.82
C LYS A 101 -14.37 3.50 5.62
N ARG A 102 -14.10 2.59 4.69
CA ARG A 102 -13.43 2.91 3.43
C ARG A 102 -14.26 3.93 2.66
N ASN A 103 -13.66 5.06 2.28
CA ASN A 103 -14.28 6.06 1.42
C ASN A 103 -13.44 6.24 0.15
N GLN A 104 -13.91 5.64 -0.95
CA GLN A 104 -13.21 5.65 -2.23
C GLN A 104 -12.93 7.07 -2.76
N GLN A 105 -13.86 8.02 -2.55
CA GLN A 105 -13.72 9.40 -3.02
C GLN A 105 -12.66 10.16 -2.22
N THR A 106 -12.64 10.01 -0.90
CA THR A 106 -11.62 10.62 -0.04
C THR A 106 -10.23 10.06 -0.36
N LEU A 107 -10.10 8.74 -0.47
CA LEU A 107 -8.83 8.09 -0.85
C LEU A 107 -8.32 8.58 -2.20
N THR A 108 -9.22 8.71 -3.19
CA THR A 108 -8.86 9.24 -4.51
C THR A 108 -8.34 10.68 -4.40
N ARG A 109 -9.03 11.54 -3.65
CA ARG A 109 -8.64 12.94 -3.46
C ARG A 109 -7.31 13.11 -2.74
N GLN A 110 -6.98 12.21 -1.82
CA GLN A 110 -5.72 12.24 -1.06
C GLN A 110 -4.58 11.54 -1.81
N THR A 111 -4.84 10.89 -2.95
CA THR A 111 -3.80 10.22 -3.74
C THR A 111 -2.97 11.25 -4.49
N VAL A 112 -1.65 11.21 -4.32
CA VAL A 112 -0.67 12.06 -5.02
C VAL A 112 0.18 11.29 -6.01
N ALA A 113 0.32 9.98 -5.81
CA ALA A 113 1.07 9.15 -6.71
C ALA A 113 0.55 7.71 -6.73
N GLN A 114 1.02 6.94 -7.69
CA GLN A 114 0.90 5.49 -7.69
C GLN A 114 2.29 4.87 -7.56
N LEU A 115 2.43 3.91 -6.64
CA LEU A 115 3.62 3.07 -6.51
C LEU A 115 3.37 1.73 -7.20
N THR A 116 4.30 1.31 -8.07
CA THR A 116 4.25 -0.01 -8.73
C THR A 116 5.56 -0.74 -8.55
N ILE A 117 5.50 -1.99 -8.06
CA ILE A 117 6.67 -2.87 -7.88
C ILE A 117 6.40 -4.19 -8.61
N PRO A 118 6.75 -4.30 -9.91
CA PRO A 118 6.35 -5.43 -10.74
C PRO A 118 6.79 -6.80 -10.22
N LYS A 119 7.98 -6.88 -9.62
CA LYS A 119 8.55 -8.14 -9.12
C LYS A 119 7.68 -8.85 -8.08
N ILE A 120 6.91 -8.08 -7.32
CA ILE A 120 6.01 -8.61 -6.28
C ILE A 120 4.53 -8.38 -6.63
N GLY A 121 4.22 -7.96 -7.87
CA GLY A 121 2.85 -7.68 -8.31
C GLY A 121 2.18 -6.51 -7.59
N LEU A 122 2.95 -5.63 -6.94
CA LEU A 122 2.38 -4.58 -6.09
C LEU A 122 2.00 -3.35 -6.92
N SER A 123 0.78 -2.85 -6.70
CA SER A 123 0.30 -1.56 -7.19
C SER A 123 -0.54 -0.89 -6.09
N LEU A 124 -0.05 0.22 -5.55
CA LEU A 124 -0.72 0.94 -4.45
C LEU A 124 -0.90 2.43 -4.76
N PRO A 125 -2.01 3.04 -4.33
CA PRO A 125 -2.08 4.49 -4.21
C PRO A 125 -1.10 4.95 -3.13
N VAL A 126 -0.49 6.11 -3.36
CA VAL A 126 0.34 6.83 -2.39
C VAL A 126 -0.42 8.08 -2.00
N PHE A 127 -0.80 8.16 -0.73
CA PHE A 127 -1.49 9.31 -0.17
C PHE A 127 -0.52 10.42 0.24
N ASP A 128 -1.00 11.66 0.26
CA ASP A 128 -0.19 12.87 0.44
C ASP A 128 0.42 13.05 1.83
N HIS A 129 -0.14 12.40 2.84
CA HIS A 129 0.34 12.42 4.23
C HIS A 129 0.12 11.07 4.91
N THR A 130 0.62 10.94 6.13
CA THR A 130 0.44 9.73 6.94
C THR A 130 -0.68 9.92 7.98
N SER A 131 -1.64 8.99 8.00
CA SER A 131 -2.60 8.84 9.10
C SER A 131 -2.99 7.37 9.25
N ASP A 132 -3.48 6.99 10.43
CA ASP A 132 -3.94 5.63 10.75
C ASP A 132 -5.00 5.15 9.76
N TRP A 133 -5.87 6.07 9.35
CA TRP A 133 -6.93 5.76 8.39
C TRP A 133 -6.37 5.51 7.00
N LEU A 134 -5.42 6.33 6.53
CA LEU A 134 -4.80 6.16 5.21
C LEU A 134 -3.94 4.89 5.12
N LEU A 135 -3.17 4.59 6.18
CA LEU A 135 -2.30 3.41 6.25
C LEU A 135 -3.07 2.08 6.16
N GLN A 136 -4.36 2.07 6.51
CA GLN A 136 -5.23 0.90 6.35
C GLN A 136 -5.55 0.60 4.88
N PHE A 137 -5.44 1.58 3.98
CA PHE A 137 -5.93 1.45 2.61
C PHE A 137 -4.85 1.56 1.53
N GLY A 138 -3.61 1.91 1.87
CA GLY A 138 -2.56 2.09 0.87
C GLY A 138 -1.23 2.54 1.45
N ALA A 139 -0.39 3.09 0.59
CA ALA A 139 0.86 3.69 0.99
C ALA A 139 0.68 5.17 1.30
N CYS A 140 1.46 5.72 2.21
CA CYS A 140 1.42 7.11 2.63
C CYS A 140 2.78 7.76 2.42
N LEU A 141 2.80 9.03 2.00
CA LEU A 141 3.99 9.85 2.08
C LEU A 141 4.22 10.24 3.55
N LEU A 142 5.47 10.08 4.01
CA LEU A 142 5.84 10.51 5.35
C LEU A 142 5.95 12.04 5.39
N ASP A 143 5.25 12.65 6.34
CA ASP A 143 5.27 14.09 6.52
C ASP A 143 6.69 14.62 6.75
N GLY A 144 6.99 15.78 6.18
CA GLY A 144 8.33 16.38 6.24
C GLY A 144 9.37 15.71 5.33
N THR A 145 9.01 14.69 4.55
CA THR A 145 9.89 14.14 3.50
C THR A 145 9.55 14.73 2.13
N SER A 146 10.46 14.58 1.17
CA SER A 146 10.23 15.12 -0.17
C SER A 146 9.05 14.43 -0.84
N TYR A 147 8.28 15.14 -1.65
CA TYR A 147 7.41 14.53 -2.65
C TYR A 147 8.24 13.69 -3.63
N PRO A 148 7.71 12.55 -4.14
CA PRO A 148 8.47 11.62 -4.96
C PRO A 148 8.63 12.06 -6.44
N THR A 149 8.97 13.34 -6.65
CA THR A 149 9.21 13.95 -7.97
C THR A 149 10.67 13.81 -8.45
N GLY A 150 11.50 13.06 -7.73
CA GLY A 150 12.92 12.89 -8.02
C GLY A 150 13.71 14.19 -7.89
N GLY A 151 14.81 14.30 -8.64
CA GLY A 151 15.70 15.46 -8.60
C GLY A 151 16.84 15.34 -7.57
N LYS A 152 17.84 16.23 -7.70
CA LYS A 152 18.95 16.30 -6.74
C LYS A 152 18.44 16.84 -5.39
N ASN A 153 19.03 16.36 -4.29
CA ASN A 153 18.71 16.78 -2.92
C ASN A 153 17.24 16.53 -2.53
N THR A 154 16.64 15.44 -3.01
CA THR A 154 15.30 15.00 -2.58
C THR A 154 15.36 13.58 -2.02
N HIS A 155 14.54 13.32 -0.99
CA HIS A 155 14.40 12.00 -0.39
C HIS A 155 12.95 11.83 0.10
N ALA A 156 12.15 11.13 -0.70
CA ALA A 156 10.78 10.75 -0.35
C ALA A 156 10.77 9.48 0.48
N VAL A 157 10.01 9.45 1.57
CA VAL A 157 9.77 8.23 2.35
C VAL A 157 8.31 7.85 2.22
N ILE A 158 8.09 6.65 1.70
CA ILE A 158 6.75 6.07 1.53
C ILE A 158 6.60 4.94 2.54
N SER A 159 5.54 4.99 3.34
CA SER A 159 5.23 4.02 4.40
C SER A 159 3.93 3.27 4.08
N ALA A 160 3.81 2.03 4.56
CA ALA A 160 2.56 1.26 4.54
C ALA A 160 2.63 0.16 5.60
N HIS A 161 1.49 -0.39 6.01
CA HIS A 161 1.48 -1.51 6.94
C HIS A 161 2.06 -2.80 6.32
N ARG A 162 2.45 -3.71 7.22
CA ARG A 162 2.93 -5.05 6.92
C ARG A 162 2.08 -6.05 7.71
N GLY A 163 1.69 -7.17 7.10
CA GLY A 163 1.04 -8.29 7.79
C GLY A 163 -0.38 -8.00 8.26
N VAL A 164 -1.10 -7.09 7.59
CA VAL A 164 -2.53 -6.87 7.86
C VAL A 164 -3.31 -8.09 7.34
N PRO A 165 -4.20 -8.71 8.13
CA PRO A 165 -4.88 -9.96 7.75
C PRO A 165 -5.63 -9.92 6.40
N ASN A 166 -6.02 -8.72 5.95
CA ASN A 166 -6.87 -8.51 4.79
C ASN A 166 -6.21 -7.70 3.66
N ALA A 167 -4.91 -7.40 3.74
CA ALA A 167 -4.23 -6.62 2.69
C ALA A 167 -2.73 -6.88 2.66
N GLU A 168 -2.17 -7.26 1.50
CA GLU A 168 -0.72 -7.47 1.38
C GLU A 168 0.08 -6.19 1.65
N LEU A 169 -0.32 -5.02 1.14
CA LEU A 169 0.40 -3.74 1.31
C LEU A 169 1.94 -3.90 1.16
N PHE A 170 2.75 -3.58 2.17
CA PHE A 170 4.21 -3.75 2.13
C PHE A 170 4.71 -5.11 2.65
N THR A 171 3.83 -6.09 2.85
CA THR A 171 4.16 -7.45 3.32
C THR A 171 5.26 -8.11 2.50
N ARG A 172 5.28 -7.88 1.18
CA ARG A 172 6.25 -8.49 0.26
C ARG A 172 7.45 -7.61 -0.11
N VAL A 173 7.51 -6.36 0.37
CA VAL A 173 8.68 -5.48 0.14
C VAL A 173 10.01 -6.09 0.60
N PRO A 174 10.09 -6.86 1.71
CA PRO A 174 11.33 -7.54 2.10
C PRO A 174 11.89 -8.51 1.04
N ALA A 175 11.07 -9.00 0.11
CA ALA A 175 11.52 -9.88 -0.98
C ALA A 175 12.34 -9.15 -2.07
N LEU A 176 12.31 -7.81 -2.08
CA LEU A 176 13.09 -7.01 -3.02
C LEU A 176 14.59 -7.05 -2.68
N LYS A 177 15.42 -7.13 -3.71
CA LYS A 177 16.88 -7.19 -3.67
C LYS A 177 17.47 -5.97 -4.38
N LYS A 178 18.76 -5.70 -4.13
CA LYS A 178 19.52 -4.70 -4.88
C LYS A 178 19.39 -4.96 -6.38
N GLY A 179 19.11 -3.91 -7.16
CA GLY A 179 18.87 -4.02 -8.60
C GLY A 179 17.41 -4.12 -9.00
N ASP A 180 16.51 -4.50 -8.09
CA ASP A 180 15.08 -4.53 -8.41
C ASP A 180 14.54 -3.13 -8.67
N LYS A 181 13.61 -3.03 -9.63
CA LYS A 181 13.03 -1.76 -10.05
C LYS A 181 11.63 -1.57 -9.49
N PHE A 182 11.31 -0.32 -9.19
CA PHE A 182 9.96 0.13 -8.88
C PHE A 182 9.69 1.47 -9.57
N PHE A 183 8.43 1.82 -9.68
CA PHE A 183 7.98 2.98 -10.42
C PHE A 183 7.03 3.83 -9.58
N ILE A 184 7.16 5.14 -9.71
CA ILE A 184 6.25 6.11 -9.12
C ILE A 184 5.63 6.92 -10.27
N SER A 185 4.31 6.95 -10.35
CA SER A 185 3.58 7.76 -11.33
C SER A 185 2.89 8.92 -10.63
N ILE A 186 3.12 10.15 -11.10
CA ILE A 186 2.53 11.40 -10.59
C ILE A 186 2.00 12.18 -11.78
N GLY A 187 0.68 12.34 -11.89
CA GLY A 187 0.07 12.93 -13.09
C GLY A 187 0.51 12.21 -14.35
N ASN A 188 1.15 12.93 -15.28
CA ASN A 188 1.73 12.39 -16.52
C ASN A 188 3.21 11.98 -16.40
N HIS A 189 3.84 12.13 -15.24
CA HIS A 189 5.22 11.76 -15.00
C HIS A 189 5.33 10.34 -14.45
N LYS A 190 6.29 9.57 -14.97
CA LYS A 190 6.64 8.23 -14.46
C LYS A 190 8.12 8.17 -14.15
N LEU A 191 8.44 8.00 -12.88
CA LEU A 191 9.79 7.90 -12.36
C LEU A 191 10.15 6.43 -12.12
N ALA A 192 11.34 6.04 -12.58
CA ALA A 192 11.89 4.71 -12.34
C ALA A 192 12.96 4.79 -11.25
N TYR A 193 12.87 3.90 -10.27
CA TYR A 193 13.82 3.77 -9.19
C TYR A 193 14.38 2.36 -9.15
N GLN A 194 15.58 2.23 -8.60
CA GLN A 194 16.26 0.96 -8.40
C GLN A 194 16.65 0.81 -6.93
N VAL A 195 16.33 -0.35 -6.35
CA VAL A 195 16.74 -0.69 -4.98
C VAL A 195 18.27 -0.73 -4.93
N PHE A 196 18.86 0.11 -4.09
CA PHE A 196 20.32 0.16 -3.92
C PHE A 196 20.77 -0.38 -2.56
N LYS A 197 19.95 -0.20 -1.52
CA LYS A 197 20.21 -0.61 -0.14
C LYS A 197 18.91 -1.09 0.51
N ARG A 198 19.04 -2.04 1.43
CA ARG A 198 17.99 -2.46 2.36
C ARG A 198 18.59 -2.51 3.75
N GLN A 199 17.87 -1.98 4.72
CA GLN A 199 18.31 -1.93 6.11
C GLN A 199 17.11 -2.21 7.01
N LEU A 200 17.32 -3.05 8.03
CA LEU A 200 16.38 -3.19 9.13
C LEU A 200 16.75 -2.14 10.18
N LEU A 201 15.78 -1.34 10.60
CA LEU A 201 15.96 -0.34 11.65
C LEU A 201 15.34 -0.89 12.92
N SER A 202 16.09 -0.94 14.00
CA SER A 202 15.55 -1.22 15.33
C SER A 202 14.73 -0.01 15.79
N GLN A 203 13.54 -0.26 16.34
CA GLN A 203 12.76 0.79 16.97
C GLN A 203 13.51 1.21 18.24
N VAL A 204 14.01 2.45 18.28
CA VAL A 204 14.56 3.01 19.51
C VAL A 204 13.36 3.31 20.40
N ILE A 205 13.13 2.49 21.42
CA ILE A 205 12.19 2.81 22.49
C ILE A 205 12.89 3.85 23.36
N PRO A 206 12.42 5.10 23.44
CA PRO A 206 12.99 6.05 24.39
C PRO A 206 12.67 5.56 25.81
N GLY A 207 13.68 5.12 26.57
CA GLY A 207 13.52 4.78 28.00
C GLY A 207 13.83 3.35 28.45
N SER A 208 14.58 2.55 27.68
CA SER A 208 15.22 1.31 28.20
C SER A 208 16.72 1.50 28.40
#